data_AF-A0A9P4J2S0-F1
#
_entry.id   AF-A0A9P4J2S0-F1
#
_cell.length_a   1.000
_cell.length_b   1.000
_cell.length_c   1.000
_cell.angle_alpha   90.00
_cell.angle_beta   90.00
_cell.angle_gamma   90.00
#
_symmetry.space_group_name_H-M   'P 1'
#
loop_
_entity.id
_entity.type
_entity.pdbx_description
1 polymer ?
#
loop_
_entity_poly.entity_id
_entity_poly.type
_entity_poly.pdbx_seq_one_letter_code
_entity_poly.pdbx_strand_id
1 'polypeptide(L)'
;MATDNESSLDWLSGDSEAILFATTHDLFAEAHRWGFLVFRTTTDSTSSNDWDDALEVLYDFVAFSITYERLTIDENADEGVEELILSKFDLTVVYDPGLKGADDRVIRAYFREWESCNSRRPALDSIALTLDDNAVLSLVSCPRPQADIEELDDNFGYVRVVDMDYDETSSEAVPHYKGWMLCKADALVDLYSMIHMQKMRALAPEIEKHGQIPLYIGDGYIGQLIDPSEREWPQFKAVAAGPESD
;
A
#
# COMPACT_ATOMS: atom_id res chain seq x y z
N MET A 1 32.30 20.07 31.99
CA MET A 1 30.87 19.83 32.25
C MET A 1 30.36 19.10 31.03
N ALA A 2 30.42 17.78 31.11
CA ALA A 2 29.78 16.87 30.18
C ALA A 2 28.67 16.16 30.97
N THR A 3 27.70 15.62 30.23
CA THR A 3 26.54 14.80 30.63
C THR A 3 25.29 15.57 31.05
N ASP A 4 24.42 15.80 30.06
CA ASP A 4 22.95 15.81 30.17
C ASP A 4 22.38 15.66 28.74
N ASN A 5 22.67 14.54 28.08
CA ASN A 5 22.04 14.23 26.78
C ASN A 5 21.77 12.73 26.57
N GLU A 6 21.82 11.92 27.63
CA GLU A 6 21.50 10.47 27.56
C GLU A 6 20.09 10.14 28.09
N SER A 7 19.32 11.14 28.54
CA SER A 7 17.96 10.95 29.08
C SER A 7 16.85 10.98 28.01
N SER A 8 17.16 11.08 26.71
CA SER A 8 16.15 11.39 25.67
C SER A 8 15.68 10.19 24.83
N LEU A 9 16.10 8.96 25.16
CA LEU A 9 15.82 7.76 24.34
C LEU A 9 15.31 6.55 25.14
N ASP A 10 14.97 6.71 26.43
CA ASP A 10 14.42 5.61 27.26
C ASP A 10 13.07 5.07 26.73
N TRP A 11 12.38 5.83 25.87
CA TRP A 11 11.15 5.39 25.18
C TRP A 11 11.42 4.47 23.97
N LEU A 12 12.69 4.26 23.57
CA LEU A 12 13.07 3.35 22.48
C LEU A 12 13.41 1.93 22.93
N SER A 13 13.36 1.64 24.24
CA SER A 13 13.76 0.33 24.76
C SER A 13 12.62 -0.70 24.81
N GLY A 14 11.63 -0.59 23.93
CA GLY A 14 10.46 -1.49 23.86
C GLY A 14 10.49 -2.44 22.66
N ASP A 15 9.69 -3.50 22.74
CA ASP A 15 9.52 -4.51 21.68
C ASP A 15 8.25 -4.28 20.83
N SER A 16 7.69 -3.06 20.82
CA SER A 16 6.46 -2.77 20.06
C SER A 16 6.71 -2.78 18.54
N GLU A 17 5.69 -3.13 17.77
CA GLU A 17 5.73 -3.16 16.31
C GLU A 17 6.05 -1.78 15.73
N ALA A 18 5.54 -0.71 16.37
CA ALA A 18 5.88 0.66 16.00
C ALA A 18 7.38 0.96 16.17
N ILE A 19 8.01 0.56 17.29
CA ILE A 19 9.46 0.76 17.51
C ILE A 19 10.25 -0.04 16.48
N LEU A 20 9.84 -1.28 16.21
CA LEU A 20 10.48 -2.13 15.21
C LEU A 20 10.39 -1.51 13.81
N PHE A 21 9.22 -0.99 13.43
CA PHE A 21 9.00 -0.32 12.16
C PHE A 21 9.89 0.92 12.03
N ALA A 22 9.85 1.82 13.03
CA ALA A 22 10.64 3.05 13.02
C ALA A 22 12.15 2.78 12.95
N THR A 23 12.62 1.75 13.65
CA THR A 23 14.04 1.35 13.65
C THR A 23 14.44 0.72 12.31
N THR A 24 13.63 -0.20 11.79
CA THR A 24 13.90 -0.92 10.54
C THR A 24 14.01 0.04 9.35
N HIS A 25 13.17 1.07 9.33
CA HIS A 25 13.11 2.07 8.26
C HIS A 25 13.90 3.34 8.56
N ASP A 26 14.74 3.32 9.60
CA ASP A 26 15.61 4.43 10.05
C ASP A 26 14.88 5.78 10.15
N LEU A 27 13.65 5.78 10.67
CA LEU A 27 12.79 6.96 10.73
C LEU A 27 13.22 7.98 11.78
N PHE A 28 14.10 7.61 12.71
CA PHE A 28 14.71 8.54 13.67
C PHE A 28 15.65 9.55 12.98
N ALA A 29 16.19 9.22 11.82
CA ALA A 29 16.95 10.18 11.03
C ALA A 29 16.03 11.28 10.48
N GLU A 30 16.41 12.56 10.70
CA GLU A 30 15.57 13.72 10.36
C GLU A 30 15.11 13.71 8.89
N ALA A 31 16.02 13.36 7.97
CA ALA A 31 15.78 13.39 6.54
C ALA A 31 14.96 12.20 5.99
N HIS A 32 14.81 11.11 6.76
CA HIS A 32 14.09 9.94 6.30
C HIS A 32 12.58 10.13 6.39
N ARG A 33 11.90 9.68 5.33
CA ARG A 33 10.45 9.68 5.15
C ARG A 33 10.08 8.31 4.60
N TRP A 34 8.80 7.97 4.70
CA TRP A 34 8.29 6.73 4.16
C TRP A 34 6.89 6.92 3.59
N GLY A 35 6.45 5.95 2.80
CA GLY A 35 5.12 5.93 2.23
C GLY A 35 5.13 5.52 0.77
N PHE A 36 4.12 5.94 0.02
CA PHE A 36 3.85 5.38 -1.29
C PHE A 36 3.74 6.45 -2.37
N LEU A 37 4.26 6.12 -3.54
CA LEU A 37 3.90 6.82 -4.77
C LEU A 37 2.52 6.31 -5.22
N VAL A 38 1.60 7.24 -5.48
CA VAL A 38 0.21 6.93 -5.80
C VAL A 38 -0.15 7.51 -7.16
N PHE A 39 -0.31 6.64 -8.16
CA PHE A 39 -0.79 7.05 -9.48
C PHE A 39 -2.31 7.13 -9.49
N ARG A 40 -2.84 8.32 -9.76
CA ARG A 40 -4.26 8.53 -10.03
C ARG A 40 -4.57 8.10 -11.45
N THR A 41 -5.24 6.95 -11.59
CA THR A 41 -5.64 6.40 -12.90
C THR A 41 -7.15 6.43 -13.12
N THR A 42 -7.90 7.06 -12.21
CA THR A 42 -9.35 7.27 -12.33
C THR A 42 -9.75 7.93 -13.64
N THR A 43 -10.89 7.54 -14.18
CA THR A 43 -11.56 8.19 -15.32
C THR A 43 -12.38 9.40 -14.85
N ASP A 44 -13.11 10.03 -15.77
CA ASP A 44 -14.03 11.13 -15.44
C ASP A 44 -15.27 10.67 -14.65
N SER A 45 -15.41 9.35 -14.41
CA SER A 45 -16.49 8.79 -13.60
C SER A 45 -16.32 9.06 -12.10
N THR A 46 -15.07 9.18 -11.63
CA THR A 46 -14.75 9.46 -10.22
C THR A 46 -14.78 10.95 -9.93
N SER A 47 -15.59 11.35 -8.94
CA SER A 47 -15.63 12.75 -8.51
C SER A 47 -14.36 13.14 -7.74
N SER A 48 -14.09 14.45 -7.63
CA SER A 48 -12.96 14.91 -6.81
C SER A 48 -13.18 14.60 -5.32
N ASN A 49 -14.43 14.64 -4.85
CA ASN A 49 -14.76 14.30 -3.48
C ASN A 49 -14.50 12.82 -3.19
N ASP A 50 -14.94 11.91 -4.07
CA ASP A 50 -14.70 10.47 -3.86
C ASP A 50 -13.20 10.15 -3.87
N TRP A 51 -12.43 10.86 -4.71
CA TRP A 51 -10.98 10.74 -4.74
C TRP A 51 -10.33 11.20 -3.41
N ASP A 52 -10.72 12.38 -2.93
CA ASP A 52 -10.19 12.94 -1.68
C ASP A 52 -10.59 12.06 -0.48
N ASP A 53 -11.84 11.59 -0.44
CA ASP A 53 -12.35 10.68 0.58
C ASP A 53 -11.59 9.34 0.56
N ALA A 54 -11.31 8.76 -0.63
CA ALA A 54 -10.55 7.52 -0.75
C ALA A 54 -9.10 7.66 -0.23
N LEU A 55 -8.44 8.81 -0.50
CA LEU A 55 -7.10 9.06 0.04
C LEU A 55 -7.12 9.22 1.57
N GLU A 56 -8.15 9.88 2.11
CA GLU A 56 -8.34 10.00 3.55
C GLU A 56 -8.57 8.63 4.19
N VAL A 57 -9.40 7.77 3.58
CA VAL A 57 -9.62 6.39 4.04
C VAL A 57 -8.30 5.62 4.06
N LEU A 58 -7.51 5.74 3.01
CA LEU A 58 -6.22 5.04 2.92
C LEU A 58 -5.25 5.50 4.02
N TYR A 59 -5.22 6.81 4.29
CA TYR A 59 -4.43 7.37 5.39
C TYR A 59 -4.91 6.84 6.74
N ASP A 60 -6.22 6.79 6.97
CA ASP A 60 -6.79 6.26 8.22
C ASP A 60 -6.42 4.80 8.45
N PHE A 61 -6.41 3.96 7.41
CA PHE A 61 -5.95 2.57 7.53
C PHE A 61 -4.48 2.49 7.93
N VAL A 62 -3.62 3.29 7.29
CA VAL A 62 -2.19 3.33 7.65
C VAL A 62 -2.01 3.82 9.08
N ALA A 63 -2.68 4.91 9.47
CA ALA A 63 -2.63 5.45 10.82
C ALA A 63 -3.09 4.42 11.85
N PHE A 64 -4.24 3.77 11.59
CA PHE A 64 -4.77 2.75 12.46
C PHE A 64 -3.80 1.57 12.62
N SER A 65 -3.24 1.04 11.53
CA SER A 65 -2.29 -0.07 11.59
C SER A 65 -1.05 0.25 12.43
N ILE A 66 -0.54 1.49 12.38
CA ILE A 66 0.57 1.93 13.24
C ILE A 66 0.18 2.01 14.72
N THR A 67 -1.05 2.44 15.02
CA THR A 67 -1.55 2.63 16.40
C THR A 67 -2.21 1.38 17.00
N TYR A 68 -2.42 0.33 16.19
CA TYR A 68 -3.29 -0.80 16.54
C TYR A 68 -2.85 -1.53 17.81
N GLU A 69 -1.55 -1.82 17.95
CA GLU A 69 -0.99 -2.49 19.12
C GLU A 69 -1.31 -1.71 20.41
N ARG A 70 -1.10 -0.40 20.43
CA ARG A 70 -1.45 0.44 21.59
C ARG A 70 -2.94 0.44 21.85
N LEU A 71 -3.77 0.60 20.82
CA LEU A 71 -5.22 0.67 20.99
C LEU A 71 -5.85 -0.65 21.48
N THR A 72 -5.19 -1.79 21.28
CA THR A 72 -5.76 -3.12 21.58
C THR A 72 -5.03 -3.90 22.68
N ILE A 73 -3.74 -3.65 22.88
CA ILE A 73 -2.89 -4.42 23.81
C ILE A 73 -2.47 -3.58 25.02
N ASP A 74 -1.99 -2.35 24.81
CA ASP A 74 -1.56 -1.45 25.89
C ASP A 74 -1.99 -0.01 25.65
N GLU A 75 -3.23 0.32 26.03
CA GLU A 75 -3.81 1.65 25.83
C GLU A 75 -3.06 2.79 26.54
N ASN A 76 -2.16 2.47 27.48
CA ASN A 76 -1.37 3.43 28.25
C ASN A 76 0.06 3.60 27.73
N ALA A 77 0.43 2.90 26.64
CA ALA A 77 1.74 3.06 26.03
C ALA A 77 1.94 4.48 25.46
N ASP A 78 3.20 4.92 25.42
CA ASP A 78 3.60 6.22 24.88
C ASP A 78 3.37 6.28 23.35
N GLU A 79 2.63 7.29 22.88
CA GLU A 79 2.29 7.46 21.45
C GLU A 79 3.40 8.13 20.64
N GLY A 80 4.48 8.61 21.25
CA GLY A 80 5.51 9.41 20.60
C GLY A 80 6.22 8.71 19.43
N VAL A 81 6.36 7.39 19.47
CA VAL A 81 6.88 6.60 18.33
C VAL A 81 5.89 6.63 17.16
N GLU A 82 4.61 6.44 17.44
CA GLU A 82 3.54 6.43 16.44
C GLU A 82 3.42 7.82 15.79
N GLU A 83 3.43 8.88 16.59
CA GLU A 83 3.44 10.26 16.10
C GLU A 83 4.64 10.54 15.19
N LEU A 84 5.84 10.06 15.57
CA LEU A 84 7.04 10.18 14.73
C LEU A 84 6.84 9.47 13.39
N ILE A 85 6.37 8.22 13.41
CA ILE A 85 6.14 7.43 12.19
C ILE A 85 5.15 8.15 11.28
N LEU A 86 3.99 8.56 11.81
CA LEU A 86 2.93 9.20 11.03
C LEU A 86 3.34 10.60 10.52
N SER A 87 4.11 11.36 11.29
CA SER A 87 4.64 12.66 10.83
C SER A 87 5.56 12.56 9.60
N LYS A 88 6.14 11.37 9.38
CA LYS A 88 7.07 11.06 8.28
C LYS A 88 6.40 10.32 7.12
N PHE A 89 5.16 9.87 7.30
CA PHE A 89 4.38 9.22 6.27
C PHE A 89 3.96 10.22 5.19
N ASP A 90 3.98 9.79 3.93
CA ASP A 90 3.48 10.58 2.80
C ASP A 90 2.86 9.68 1.71
N LEU A 91 1.74 10.13 1.15
CA LEU A 91 1.14 9.57 -0.06
C LEU A 91 1.43 10.55 -1.20
N THR A 92 2.52 10.35 -1.91
CA THR A 92 2.90 11.23 -3.03
C THR A 92 2.02 10.93 -4.24
N VAL A 93 1.02 11.76 -4.48
CA VAL A 93 0.10 11.59 -5.61
C VAL A 93 0.71 12.10 -6.91
N VAL A 94 0.75 11.22 -7.92
CA VAL A 94 1.07 11.55 -9.31
C VAL A 94 -0.23 11.60 -10.10
N TYR A 95 -0.51 12.78 -10.64
CA TYR A 95 -1.66 13.02 -11.50
C TYR A 95 -1.22 13.66 -12.80
N ASP A 96 -1.61 13.03 -13.91
CA ASP A 96 -1.45 13.56 -15.25
C ASP A 96 -2.65 13.11 -16.10
N PRO A 97 -3.20 13.97 -16.99
CA PRO A 97 -4.32 13.59 -17.86
C PRO A 97 -4.07 12.33 -18.71
N GLY A 98 -2.81 12.04 -19.07
CA GLY A 98 -2.41 10.83 -19.80
C GLY A 98 -2.44 9.54 -18.98
N LEU A 99 -2.62 9.63 -17.66
CA LEU A 99 -2.74 8.48 -16.76
C LEU A 99 -4.19 7.98 -16.58
N LYS A 100 -5.18 8.71 -17.09
CA LYS A 100 -6.59 8.32 -16.99
C LYS A 100 -6.83 6.98 -17.69
N GLY A 101 -7.25 5.96 -16.94
CA GLY A 101 -7.46 4.60 -17.44
C GLY A 101 -6.18 3.94 -17.98
N ALA A 102 -5.00 4.44 -17.60
CA ALA A 102 -3.74 3.92 -18.10
C ALA A 102 -3.49 2.48 -17.63
N ASP A 103 -2.89 1.67 -18.50
CA ASP A 103 -2.42 0.32 -18.17
C ASP A 103 -1.07 0.34 -17.43
N ASP A 104 -0.65 -0.84 -16.97
CA ASP A 104 0.61 -1.00 -16.24
C ASP A 104 1.84 -0.58 -17.03
N ARG A 105 1.84 -0.75 -18.35
CA ARG A 105 3.00 -0.42 -19.18
C ARG A 105 3.18 1.09 -19.22
N VAL A 106 2.09 1.83 -19.35
CA VAL A 106 2.09 3.30 -19.29
C VAL A 106 2.53 3.78 -17.91
N ILE A 107 1.99 3.19 -16.83
CA ILE A 107 2.34 3.57 -15.45
C ILE A 107 3.84 3.35 -15.18
N ARG A 108 4.39 2.19 -15.56
CA ARG A 108 5.83 1.89 -15.43
C ARG A 108 6.71 2.85 -16.23
N ALA A 109 6.28 3.22 -17.43
CA ALA A 109 7.01 4.18 -18.25
C ALA A 109 7.03 5.56 -17.58
N TYR A 110 5.87 6.00 -17.06
CA TYR A 110 5.73 7.26 -16.35
C TYR A 110 6.56 7.28 -15.06
N PHE A 111 6.59 6.17 -14.33
CA PHE A 111 7.43 6.02 -13.13
C PHE A 111 8.91 6.27 -13.43
N ARG A 112 9.46 5.66 -14.48
CA ARG A 112 10.87 5.85 -14.88
C ARG A 112 11.18 7.30 -15.25
N GLU A 113 10.25 7.98 -15.91
CA GLU A 113 10.38 9.41 -16.21
C GLU A 113 10.34 10.24 -14.92
N TRP A 114 9.35 9.98 -14.05
CA TRP A 114 9.21 10.65 -12.77
C TRP A 114 10.46 10.49 -11.89
N GLU A 115 11.03 9.28 -11.79
CA GLU A 115 12.28 9.04 -11.06
C GLU A 115 13.45 9.86 -11.62
N SER A 116 13.54 9.99 -12.95
CA SER A 116 14.62 10.75 -13.58
C SER A 116 14.56 12.25 -13.27
N CYS A 117 13.37 12.78 -12.99
CA CYS A 117 13.13 14.18 -12.68
C CYS A 117 13.09 14.50 -11.18
N ASN A 118 12.93 13.50 -10.31
CA ASN A 118 12.75 13.70 -8.87
C ASN A 118 13.90 13.07 -8.08
N SER A 119 14.85 13.90 -7.64
CA SER A 119 16.04 13.47 -6.89
C SER A 119 15.79 13.22 -5.40
N ARG A 120 14.63 13.60 -4.87
CA ARG A 120 14.20 13.31 -3.50
C ARG A 120 13.24 12.13 -3.56
N ARG A 121 13.65 10.99 -3.01
CA ARG A 121 12.88 9.75 -2.95
C ARG A 121 12.18 9.66 -1.60
N PRO A 122 10.85 9.87 -1.49
CA PRO A 122 10.12 9.64 -0.26
C PRO A 122 9.48 8.25 -0.18
N ALA A 123 9.52 7.45 -1.26
CA ALA A 123 8.76 6.22 -1.40
C ALA A 123 9.65 5.02 -1.78
N LEU A 124 9.17 3.80 -1.49
CA LEU A 124 9.72 2.56 -2.04
C LEU A 124 9.80 2.66 -3.57
N ASP A 125 10.98 2.43 -4.14
CA ASP A 125 11.22 2.55 -5.59
C ASP A 125 10.82 1.30 -6.37
N SER A 126 10.59 0.18 -5.70
CA SER A 126 10.23 -1.09 -6.34
C SER A 126 8.74 -1.27 -6.59
N ILE A 127 7.86 -0.47 -5.97
CA ILE A 127 6.41 -0.55 -6.14
C ILE A 127 5.75 0.82 -6.20
N ALA A 128 4.55 0.89 -6.79
CA ALA A 128 3.66 2.03 -6.67
C ALA A 128 2.21 1.58 -6.48
N LEU A 129 1.41 2.44 -5.84
CA LEU A 129 -0.04 2.25 -5.74
C LEU A 129 -0.71 2.88 -6.96
N THR A 130 -1.77 2.25 -7.43
CA THR A 130 -2.65 2.78 -8.47
C THR A 130 -4.07 2.78 -7.95
N LEU A 131 -4.74 3.92 -8.03
CA LEU A 131 -6.16 4.04 -7.72
C LEU A 131 -6.94 4.34 -9.00
N ASP A 132 -7.63 3.31 -9.49
CA ASP A 132 -8.64 3.41 -10.53
C ASP A 132 -10.03 3.66 -9.91
N ASP A 133 -11.06 3.73 -10.76
CA ASP A 133 -12.44 4.00 -10.31
C ASP A 133 -12.94 2.95 -9.31
N ASN A 134 -12.52 1.69 -9.47
CA ASN A 134 -12.95 0.58 -8.60
C ASN A 134 -12.26 0.62 -7.24
N ALA A 135 -10.96 0.90 -7.20
CA ALA A 135 -10.21 1.07 -5.96
C ALA A 135 -10.76 2.24 -5.16
N VAL A 136 -11.03 3.39 -5.81
CA VAL A 136 -11.67 4.54 -5.15
C VAL A 136 -13.04 4.16 -4.59
N LEU A 137 -13.89 3.54 -5.40
CA LEU A 137 -15.21 3.11 -4.94
C LEU A 137 -15.11 2.12 -3.77
N SER A 138 -14.16 1.19 -3.80
CA SER A 138 -13.94 0.22 -2.73
C SER A 138 -13.51 0.88 -1.42
N LEU A 139 -12.65 1.90 -1.48
CA LEU A 139 -12.20 2.63 -0.30
C LEU A 139 -13.30 3.51 0.28
N VAL A 140 -14.03 4.24 -0.57
CA VAL A 140 -15.14 5.09 -0.09
C VAL A 140 -16.28 4.26 0.52
N SER A 141 -16.48 3.03 0.01
CA SER A 141 -17.56 2.15 0.47
C SER A 141 -17.20 1.29 1.68
N CYS A 142 -15.92 1.19 2.05
CA CYS A 142 -15.51 0.36 3.17
C CYS A 142 -15.69 1.11 4.50
N PRO A 143 -15.97 0.40 5.61
CA PRO A 143 -15.94 1.00 6.94
C PRO A 143 -14.57 1.60 7.23
N ARG A 144 -14.54 2.74 7.91
CA ARG A 144 -13.30 3.30 8.46
C ARG A 144 -12.76 2.34 9.53
N PRO A 145 -11.43 2.22 9.68
CA PRO A 145 -10.85 1.32 10.67
C PRO A 145 -11.18 1.78 12.11
N GLN A 146 -11.56 0.83 12.97
CA GLN A 146 -11.88 1.05 14.38
C GLN A 146 -11.47 -0.17 15.21
N ALA A 147 -11.15 0.01 16.49
CA ALA A 147 -10.65 -1.04 17.37
C ALA A 147 -11.67 -2.16 17.66
N ASP A 148 -12.97 -1.88 17.49
CA ASP A 148 -14.09 -2.78 17.76
C ASP A 148 -14.63 -3.50 16.51
N ILE A 149 -14.04 -3.27 15.33
CA ILE A 149 -14.41 -3.97 14.10
C ILE A 149 -13.67 -5.31 14.06
N GLU A 150 -14.38 -6.39 14.40
CA GLU A 150 -13.94 -7.77 14.13
C GLU A 150 -13.89 -8.00 12.62
N GLU A 151 -12.73 -8.43 12.12
CA GLU A 151 -12.42 -8.94 10.77
C GLU A 151 -13.31 -8.42 9.62
N LEU A 152 -12.77 -7.45 8.84
CA LEU A 152 -13.34 -6.93 7.59
C LEU A 152 -13.30 -7.96 6.44
N ASP A 153 -13.73 -9.20 6.68
CA ASP A 153 -13.42 -10.32 5.80
C ASP A 153 -14.04 -10.21 4.40
N ASP A 154 -15.19 -9.54 4.27
CA ASP A 154 -15.91 -9.43 2.98
C ASP A 154 -16.09 -7.99 2.46
N ASN A 155 -15.80 -6.96 3.25
CA ASN A 155 -16.00 -5.55 2.86
C ASN A 155 -14.79 -4.66 3.20
N PHE A 156 -13.62 -5.08 2.76
CA PHE A 156 -12.37 -4.34 2.90
C PHE A 156 -12.15 -3.36 1.74
N GLY A 157 -11.54 -2.21 2.05
CA GLY A 157 -10.96 -1.34 1.04
C GLY A 157 -9.68 -1.96 0.49
N TYR A 158 -9.46 -1.81 -0.82
CA TYR A 158 -8.23 -2.27 -1.45
C TYR A 158 -7.63 -1.20 -2.36
N VAL A 159 -6.32 -1.34 -2.56
CA VAL A 159 -5.59 -0.62 -3.59
C VAL A 159 -4.92 -1.62 -4.51
N ARG A 160 -4.56 -1.18 -5.71
CA ARG A 160 -3.76 -1.99 -6.61
C ARG A 160 -2.30 -1.58 -6.50
N VAL A 161 -1.44 -2.57 -6.33
CA VAL A 161 0.01 -2.42 -6.18
C VAL A 161 0.67 -2.94 -7.45
N VAL A 162 1.52 -2.11 -8.04
CA VAL A 162 2.26 -2.44 -9.26
C VAL A 162 3.73 -2.53 -8.92
N ASP A 163 4.36 -3.66 -9.21
CA ASP A 163 5.81 -3.87 -9.13
C ASP A 163 6.45 -3.06 -10.23
N MET A 164 7.26 -2.04 -9.96
CA MET A 164 7.80 -1.14 -11.00
C MET A 164 8.90 -1.79 -11.87
N ASP A 165 9.54 -2.84 -11.36
CA ASP A 165 10.66 -3.51 -12.01
C ASP A 165 10.21 -4.64 -12.95
N TYR A 166 8.96 -5.07 -12.86
CA TYR A 166 8.45 -6.13 -13.73
C TYR A 166 8.50 -5.76 -15.22
N ASP A 167 8.97 -6.71 -16.02
CA ASP A 167 9.06 -6.65 -17.47
C ASP A 167 8.51 -7.94 -18.07
N GLU A 168 7.32 -7.86 -18.66
CA GLU A 168 6.64 -8.99 -19.30
C GLU A 168 7.45 -9.55 -20.49
N THR A 169 8.33 -8.74 -21.09
CA THR A 169 9.16 -9.14 -22.23
C THR A 169 10.47 -9.81 -21.82
N SER A 170 10.78 -9.81 -20.53
CA SER A 170 11.98 -10.44 -19.98
C SER A 170 11.94 -11.96 -20.18
N SER A 171 13.08 -12.55 -20.53
CA SER A 171 13.24 -14.01 -20.53
C SER A 171 13.10 -14.64 -19.15
N GLU A 172 13.13 -13.83 -18.08
CA GLU A 172 12.91 -14.24 -16.69
C GLU A 172 11.45 -14.04 -16.24
N ALA A 173 10.55 -13.67 -17.15
CA ALA A 173 9.14 -13.50 -16.83
C ALA A 173 8.54 -14.81 -16.31
N VAL A 174 7.99 -14.75 -15.10
CA VAL A 174 7.35 -15.90 -14.45
C VAL A 174 5.95 -16.08 -15.08
N PRO A 175 5.58 -17.27 -15.58
CA PRO A 175 4.36 -17.47 -16.38
C PRO A 175 3.05 -17.00 -15.73
N HIS A 176 3.00 -16.92 -14.40
CA HIS A 176 1.80 -16.66 -13.61
C HIS A 176 1.84 -15.31 -12.86
N TYR A 177 2.94 -14.57 -12.95
CA TYR A 177 3.07 -13.25 -12.31
C TYR A 177 2.92 -12.15 -13.35
N LYS A 178 1.96 -11.24 -13.12
CA LYS A 178 1.62 -10.15 -14.03
C LYS A 178 2.21 -8.79 -13.63
N GLY A 179 3.06 -8.75 -12.61
CA GLY A 179 3.67 -7.51 -12.13
C GLY A 179 2.74 -6.63 -11.31
N TRP A 180 1.61 -7.17 -10.85
CA TRP A 180 0.66 -6.44 -10.01
C TRP A 180 -0.08 -7.39 -9.07
N MET A 181 -0.61 -6.83 -7.98
CA MET A 181 -1.56 -7.47 -7.08
C MET A 181 -2.47 -6.43 -6.44
N LEU A 182 -3.62 -6.86 -5.93
CA LEU A 182 -4.37 -6.04 -4.98
C LEU A 182 -3.71 -6.13 -3.61
N CYS A 183 -3.90 -5.12 -2.78
CA CYS A 183 -3.52 -5.12 -1.38
C CYS A 183 -4.67 -4.56 -0.56
N LYS A 184 -5.05 -5.24 0.51
CA LYS A 184 -5.99 -4.66 1.48
C LYS A 184 -5.38 -3.38 2.07
N ALA A 185 -6.22 -2.38 2.30
CA ALA A 185 -5.76 -1.07 2.79
C ALA A 185 -5.07 -1.16 4.17
N ASP A 186 -5.59 -2.01 5.06
CA ASP A 186 -5.03 -2.29 6.39
C ASP A 186 -3.67 -3.04 6.34
N ALA A 187 -3.39 -3.75 5.26
CA ALA A 187 -2.15 -4.51 5.03
C ALA A 187 -0.99 -3.65 4.47
N LEU A 188 -1.18 -2.36 4.22
CA LEU A 188 -0.16 -1.53 3.57
C LEU A 188 1.13 -1.33 4.39
N VAL A 189 1.02 -1.18 5.71
CA VAL A 189 2.18 -1.02 6.60
C VAL A 189 3.04 -2.30 6.60
N ASP A 190 2.38 -3.45 6.69
CA ASP A 190 3.02 -4.76 6.60
C ASP A 190 3.69 -4.93 5.23
N LEU A 191 2.96 -4.63 4.14
CA LEU A 191 3.50 -4.69 2.78
C LEU A 191 4.76 -3.84 2.61
N TYR A 192 4.77 -2.61 3.16
CA TYR A 192 5.92 -1.72 3.11
C TYR A 192 7.17 -2.38 3.74
N SER A 193 6.99 -3.02 4.89
CA SER A 193 8.05 -3.72 5.60
C SER A 193 8.52 -4.97 4.85
N MET A 194 7.58 -5.75 4.30
CA MET A 194 7.91 -6.98 3.59
C MET A 194 8.64 -6.73 2.28
N ILE A 195 8.27 -5.68 1.53
CA ILE A 195 8.92 -5.36 0.26
C ILE A 195 10.37 -4.90 0.45
N HIS A 196 10.71 -4.34 1.60
CA HIS A 196 12.09 -4.04 1.95
C HIS A 196 12.96 -5.31 2.07
N MET A 197 12.35 -6.45 2.44
CA MET A 197 13.05 -7.72 2.65
C MET A 197 12.99 -8.66 1.45
N GLN A 198 11.93 -8.58 0.65
CA GLN A 198 11.70 -9.47 -0.49
C GLN A 198 10.98 -8.78 -1.64
N LYS A 199 11.16 -9.28 -2.86
CA LYS A 199 10.48 -8.74 -4.05
C LYS A 199 8.97 -9.01 -3.98
N MET A 200 8.15 -8.09 -4.50
CA MET A 200 6.68 -8.22 -4.54
C MET A 200 6.22 -9.57 -5.13
N ARG A 201 6.93 -10.10 -6.14
CA ARG A 201 6.65 -11.43 -6.71
C ARG A 201 6.64 -12.60 -5.70
N ALA A 202 7.32 -12.48 -4.56
CA ALA A 202 7.35 -13.51 -3.53
C ALA A 202 6.14 -13.44 -2.59
N LEU A 203 5.48 -12.28 -2.54
CA LEU A 203 4.27 -12.01 -1.78
C LEU A 203 3.00 -12.30 -2.59
N ALA A 204 3.08 -12.07 -3.90
CA ALA A 204 1.97 -12.28 -4.81
C ALA A 204 1.71 -13.79 -5.01
N PRO A 205 0.47 -14.27 -4.80
CA PRO A 205 0.13 -15.67 -5.08
C PRO A 205 0.16 -15.97 -6.58
N GLU A 206 0.50 -17.20 -6.93
CA GLU A 206 0.60 -17.66 -8.32
C GLU A 206 -0.79 -17.84 -8.95
N ILE A 207 -1.07 -17.13 -10.02
CA ILE A 207 -2.35 -17.22 -10.76
C ILE A 207 -2.47 -18.61 -11.41
N GLU A 208 -3.44 -19.41 -10.96
CA GLU A 208 -3.67 -20.78 -11.44
C GLU A 208 -4.55 -20.83 -12.70
N LYS A 209 -5.52 -19.92 -12.81
CA LYS A 209 -6.44 -19.82 -13.94
C LYS A 209 -6.73 -18.38 -14.34
N HIS A 210 -7.12 -18.21 -15.60
CA HIS A 210 -7.47 -16.90 -16.15
C HIS A 210 -8.60 -16.23 -15.36
N GLY A 211 -8.44 -14.95 -15.04
CA GLY A 211 -9.43 -14.14 -14.31
C GLY A 211 -9.28 -14.15 -12.79
N GLN A 212 -8.37 -14.96 -12.23
CA GLN A 212 -8.01 -14.84 -10.81
C GLN A 212 -7.23 -13.56 -10.55
N ILE A 213 -7.48 -12.97 -9.38
CA ILE A 213 -6.86 -11.72 -8.95
C ILE A 213 -5.99 -12.02 -7.73
N PRO A 214 -4.66 -11.77 -7.79
CA PRO A 214 -3.80 -11.90 -6.62
C PRO A 214 -4.08 -10.78 -5.61
N LEU A 215 -4.28 -11.13 -4.36
CA LEU A 215 -4.57 -10.22 -3.24
C LEU A 215 -3.57 -10.43 -2.11
N TYR A 216 -2.88 -9.38 -1.70
CA TYR A 216 -2.12 -9.35 -0.46
C TYR A 216 -3.04 -8.96 0.70
N ILE A 217 -3.11 -9.82 1.72
CA ILE A 217 -4.01 -9.65 2.87
C ILE A 217 -3.31 -9.19 4.15
N GLY A 218 -1.98 -9.08 4.14
CA GLY A 218 -1.16 -8.88 5.34
C GLY A 218 -1.02 -10.17 6.15
N ASP A 219 0.10 -10.31 6.88
CA ASP A 219 0.53 -11.46 7.73
C ASP A 219 1.94 -12.00 7.40
N GLY A 220 2.63 -11.39 6.44
CA GLY A 220 3.96 -11.83 6.01
C GLY A 220 4.00 -13.14 5.21
N TYR A 221 2.84 -13.75 4.90
CA TYR A 221 2.75 -14.96 4.08
C TYR A 221 2.36 -14.64 2.62
N ILE A 222 2.29 -15.70 1.80
CA ILE A 222 1.82 -15.60 0.42
C ILE A 222 0.36 -15.17 0.45
N GLY A 223 0.00 -14.17 -0.36
CA GLY A 223 -1.36 -13.66 -0.45
C GLY A 223 -2.40 -14.68 -0.92
N GLN A 224 -3.64 -14.23 -1.07
CA GLN A 224 -4.78 -15.05 -1.50
C GLN A 224 -5.15 -14.81 -2.97
N LEU A 225 -5.67 -15.84 -3.64
CA LEU A 225 -6.28 -15.67 -4.96
C LEU A 225 -7.77 -15.43 -4.81
N ILE A 226 -8.24 -14.32 -5.35
CA ILE A 226 -9.66 -14.08 -5.54
C ILE A 226 -10.07 -14.75 -6.85
N ASP A 227 -11.15 -15.54 -6.81
CA ASP A 227 -11.85 -15.99 -8.00
C ASP A 227 -13.25 -15.33 -8.11
N PRO A 228 -13.40 -14.31 -8.97
CA PRO A 228 -14.66 -13.62 -9.20
C PRO A 228 -15.79 -14.50 -9.77
N SER A 229 -15.47 -15.71 -10.26
CA SER A 229 -16.46 -16.69 -10.73
C SER A 229 -17.03 -17.58 -9.62
N GLU A 230 -16.31 -17.69 -8.49
CA GLU A 230 -16.69 -18.54 -7.36
C GLU A 230 -17.35 -17.75 -6.21
N ARG A 231 -17.12 -16.44 -6.14
CA ARG A 231 -17.76 -15.53 -5.17
C ARG A 231 -18.42 -14.36 -5.90
N GLU A 232 -19.66 -14.02 -5.52
CA GLU A 232 -20.27 -12.77 -5.95
C GLU A 232 -19.66 -11.60 -5.17
N TRP A 233 -18.53 -11.11 -5.65
CA TRP A 233 -17.94 -9.87 -5.15
C TRP A 233 -18.08 -8.79 -6.24
N PRO A 234 -19.17 -8.00 -6.22
CA PRO A 234 -19.48 -7.02 -7.26
C PRO A 234 -18.32 -6.07 -7.57
N GLN A 235 -17.55 -5.70 -6.54
CA GLN A 235 -16.41 -4.80 -6.62
C GLN A 235 -15.18 -5.36 -7.36
N PHE A 236 -15.11 -6.68 -7.61
CA PHE A 236 -13.98 -7.30 -8.33
C PHE A 236 -14.35 -7.82 -9.73
N LYS A 237 -15.63 -7.76 -10.13
CA LYS A 237 -16.06 -8.22 -11.46
C LYS A 237 -15.40 -7.41 -12.59
N ALA A 238 -15.21 -6.10 -12.39
CA ALA A 238 -14.52 -5.24 -13.34
C ALA A 238 -13.00 -5.48 -13.38
N VAL A 239 -12.39 -5.76 -12.22
CA VAL A 239 -10.95 -6.07 -12.11
C VAL A 239 -10.61 -7.37 -12.84
N ALA A 240 -11.48 -8.37 -12.76
CA ALA A 240 -11.32 -9.69 -13.40
C ALA A 240 -11.29 -9.63 -14.93
N ALA A 241 -11.98 -8.64 -15.52
CA ALA A 241 -12.11 -8.50 -16.96
C ALA A 241 -10.80 -8.05 -17.62
N GLY A 242 -9.87 -7.44 -16.86
CA GLY A 242 -8.66 -6.82 -17.39
C GLY A 242 -8.96 -5.63 -18.32
N PRO A 243 -7.95 -4.84 -18.72
CA PRO A 243 -8.10 -3.92 -19.84
C PRO A 243 -8.35 -4.75 -21.10
N GLU A 244 -9.51 -4.57 -21.76
CA GLU A 244 -9.77 -5.17 -23.07
C GLU A 244 -8.68 -4.68 -24.03
N SER A 245 -7.92 -5.63 -24.57
CA SER A 245 -6.94 -5.34 -25.62
C SER A 245 -7.67 -5.23 -26.94
N ASP A 246 -8.03 -4.01 -27.32
CA ASP A 246 -8.39 -3.64 -28.70
C ASP A 246 -7.13 -3.52 -29.58
#